data_AF-A0A521LK49-F1
#
_entry.id   AF-A0A521LK49-F1
#
_cell.length_a   1.000
_cell.length_b   1.000
_cell.length_c   1.000
_cell.angle_alpha   90.00
_cell.angle_beta   90.00
_cell.angle_gamma   90.00
#
_symmetry.space_group_name_H-M   'P 1'
#
loop_
_entity.id
_entity.type
_entity.pdbx_description
1 polymer ?
#
loop_
_entity_poly.entity_id
_entity_poly.type
_entity_poly.pdbx_seq_one_letter_code
_entity_poly.pdbx_strand_id
1 'polypeptide(L)'
;MIRILLALALALAGVSLGVSAASAQQPIRIVAFGGSSTYGQGVERYDAYPAKLEKALRARGHNVTVTNAGVSGDKTADGLARLDRVIPAGTQIVIVEYGINDAFAKVDPATIRANLETMLGRIKGKGAEILLVGFRGTNMQPMADRYGAAYTDFNFPNNGDAQYRVANDPQMRSQGVAHFNAAGYDQVVARMLPQAELLIARLKR
;
A
#
# COMPACT_ATOMS: atom_id res chain seq x y z
N MET A 1 62.54 37.31 49.88
CA MET A 1 61.31 37.85 49.26
C MET A 1 60.79 36.78 48.29
N ILE A 2 59.70 36.06 48.62
CA ILE A 2 58.36 36.18 47.98
C ILE A 2 58.35 35.54 46.56
N ARG A 3 57.53 34.61 46.07
CA ARG A 3 56.35 33.78 46.47
C ARG A 3 56.20 32.73 45.31
N ILE A 4 56.11 31.42 45.57
CA ILE A 4 54.96 30.50 45.36
C ILE A 4 54.11 30.70 44.06
N LEU A 5 53.71 29.55 43.46
CA LEU A 5 52.52 29.25 42.62
C LEU A 5 52.79 29.32 41.09
N LEU A 6 52.24 28.50 40.18
CA LEU A 6 51.24 27.42 40.21
C LEU A 6 51.35 26.62 38.90
N ALA A 7 51.03 25.33 38.93
CA ALA A 7 50.87 24.47 37.75
C ALA A 7 49.76 24.97 36.81
N LEU A 8 49.94 24.83 35.49
CA LEU A 8 48.81 24.77 34.56
C LEU A 8 49.15 23.82 33.39
N ALA A 9 48.96 22.53 33.63
CA ALA A 9 48.83 21.54 32.57
C ALA A 9 47.49 21.81 31.86
N LEU A 10 47.57 22.36 30.65
CA LEU A 10 46.40 22.67 29.83
C LEU A 10 45.84 21.36 29.26
N ALA A 11 44.94 20.72 30.01
CA ALA A 11 44.14 19.62 29.51
C ALA A 11 43.11 20.18 28.50
N LEU A 12 43.42 20.11 27.21
CA LEU A 12 42.42 20.24 26.15
C LEU A 12 41.51 19.00 26.21
N ALA A 13 40.46 19.08 27.01
CA ALA A 13 39.33 18.16 26.90
C ALA A 13 38.64 18.44 25.55
N GLY A 14 38.98 17.64 24.54
CA GLY A 14 38.27 17.60 23.28
C GLY A 14 36.83 17.17 23.52
N VAL A 15 35.91 18.14 23.55
CA VAL A 15 34.47 17.86 23.47
C VAL A 15 34.20 17.36 22.06
N SER A 16 34.27 16.05 21.87
CA SER A 16 33.72 15.41 20.68
C SER A 16 32.20 15.55 20.76
N LEU A 17 31.67 16.56 20.07
CA LEU A 17 30.25 16.64 19.73
C LEU A 17 29.94 15.39 18.90
N GLY A 18 29.53 14.33 19.58
CA GLY A 18 28.98 13.13 18.96
C GLY A 18 27.69 13.53 18.27
N VAL A 19 27.80 13.92 17.00
CA VAL A 19 26.66 13.94 16.10
C VAL A 19 26.28 12.48 15.91
N SER A 20 25.42 11.97 16.79
CA SER A 20 24.72 10.72 16.56
C SER A 20 23.97 10.89 15.25
N ALA A 21 24.53 10.39 14.16
CA ALA A 21 23.80 10.19 12.93
C ALA A 21 22.61 9.29 13.31
N ALA A 22 21.43 9.89 13.44
CA ALA A 22 20.21 9.15 13.64
C ALA A 22 20.17 8.12 12.52
N SER A 23 20.29 6.84 12.89
CA SER A 23 20.11 5.73 11.97
C SER A 23 18.80 5.96 11.24
N ALA A 24 18.88 6.34 9.96
CA ALA A 24 17.68 6.54 9.15
C ALA A 24 17.02 5.18 9.05
N GLN A 25 15.91 5.01 9.77
CA GLN A 25 15.12 3.78 9.77
C GLN A 25 14.85 3.40 8.31
N GLN A 26 15.16 2.16 7.92
CA GLN A 26 14.87 1.69 6.57
C GLN A 26 13.38 1.89 6.26
N PRO A 27 13.02 2.32 5.03
CA PRO A 27 11.62 2.55 4.69
C PRO A 27 10.79 1.27 4.85
N ILE A 28 9.55 1.43 5.31
CA ILE A 28 8.54 0.37 5.26
C ILE A 28 8.22 0.09 3.79
N ARG A 29 8.45 -1.13 3.34
CA ARG A 29 8.21 -1.56 1.96
C ARG A 29 6.79 -2.09 1.82
N ILE A 30 6.03 -1.40 0.98
CA ILE A 30 4.67 -1.73 0.62
C ILE A 30 4.68 -2.22 -0.83
N VAL A 31 4.01 -3.33 -1.12
CA VAL A 31 3.76 -3.78 -2.49
C VAL A 31 2.27 -3.65 -2.79
N ALA A 32 1.94 -2.87 -3.81
CA ALA A 32 0.58 -2.80 -4.35
C ALA A 32 0.43 -3.88 -5.43
N PHE A 33 -0.30 -4.94 -5.09
CA PHE A 33 -0.42 -6.17 -5.86
C PHE A 33 -1.86 -6.35 -6.36
N GLY A 34 -2.08 -6.11 -7.65
CA GLY A 34 -3.44 -6.10 -8.19
C GLY A 34 -3.55 -6.02 -9.70
N GLY A 35 -4.75 -5.68 -10.16
CA GLY A 35 -5.14 -5.57 -11.56
C GLY A 35 -4.89 -4.19 -12.16
N SER A 36 -5.79 -3.75 -13.04
CA SER A 36 -5.72 -2.49 -13.78
C SER A 36 -5.87 -1.25 -12.90
N SER A 37 -6.66 -1.30 -11.83
CA SER A 37 -6.78 -0.21 -10.85
C SER A 37 -5.44 0.03 -10.14
N THR A 38 -4.75 -1.06 -9.80
CA THR A 38 -3.39 -1.00 -9.24
C THR A 38 -2.35 -0.55 -10.27
N TYR A 39 -2.46 -1.03 -11.51
CA TYR A 39 -1.58 -0.60 -12.59
C TYR A 39 -1.64 0.91 -12.83
N GLY A 40 -2.82 1.51 -12.65
CA GLY A 40 -3.07 2.93 -12.95
C GLY A 40 -3.67 3.12 -14.34
N GLN A 41 -4.52 2.20 -14.82
CA GLN A 41 -5.07 2.31 -16.17
C GLN A 41 -5.86 3.63 -16.33
N GLY A 42 -5.60 4.35 -17.42
CA GLY A 42 -6.22 5.65 -17.71
C GLY A 42 -5.46 6.87 -17.14
N VAL A 43 -4.34 6.67 -16.45
CA VAL A 43 -3.50 7.77 -15.92
C VAL A 43 -2.02 7.46 -16.06
N GLU A 44 -1.20 8.50 -15.88
CA GLU A 44 0.23 8.34 -15.73
C GLU A 44 0.59 7.61 -14.42
N ARG A 45 1.77 6.96 -14.40
CA ARG A 45 2.19 6.13 -13.23
C ARG A 45 2.26 6.91 -11.92
N TYR A 46 2.56 8.21 -11.98
CA TYR A 46 2.58 9.09 -10.80
C TYR A 46 1.18 9.47 -10.30
N ASP A 47 0.16 9.33 -11.13
CA ASP A 47 -1.24 9.59 -10.80
C ASP A 47 -2.00 8.33 -10.34
N ALA A 48 -1.41 7.15 -10.50
CA ALA A 48 -1.96 5.91 -9.98
C ALA A 48 -1.93 5.88 -8.44
N TYR A 49 -2.87 5.15 -7.82
CA TYR A 49 -2.97 5.12 -6.36
C TYR A 49 -1.67 4.69 -5.65
N PRO A 50 -0.82 3.77 -6.15
CA PRO A 50 0.38 3.39 -5.41
C PRO A 50 1.34 4.56 -5.19
N ALA A 51 1.58 5.36 -6.23
CA ALA A 51 2.45 6.54 -6.16
C ALA A 51 1.83 7.65 -5.30
N LYS A 52 0.52 7.90 -5.46
CA LYS A 52 -0.20 8.88 -4.65
C LYS A 52 -0.28 8.48 -3.18
N LEU A 53 -0.46 7.19 -2.87
CA LEU A 53 -0.46 6.66 -1.51
C LEU A 53 0.92 6.81 -0.86
N GLU A 54 2.01 6.51 -1.57
CA GLU A 54 3.38 6.76 -1.09
C GLU A 54 3.56 8.24 -0.70
N LYS A 55 3.20 9.15 -1.62
CA LYS A 55 3.30 10.60 -1.39
C LYS A 55 2.48 11.04 -0.17
N ALA A 56 1.25 10.55 -0.05
CA ALA A 56 0.36 10.91 1.04
C ALA A 56 0.85 10.38 2.40
N LEU A 57 1.36 9.14 2.46
CA LEU A 57 1.94 8.57 3.68
C LEU A 57 3.21 9.31 4.11
N ARG A 58 4.09 9.65 3.16
CA ARG A 58 5.30 10.45 3.44
C ARG A 58 4.98 11.85 3.94
N ALA A 59 3.97 12.51 3.36
CA ALA A 59 3.50 13.81 3.84
C ALA A 59 2.96 13.76 5.28
N ARG A 60 2.58 12.57 5.76
CA ARG A 60 2.12 12.30 7.13
C ARG A 60 3.23 11.78 8.05
N GLY A 61 4.49 11.85 7.62
CA GLY A 61 5.65 11.49 8.43
C GLY A 61 6.03 10.00 8.42
N HIS A 62 5.41 9.19 7.56
CA HIS A 62 5.78 7.78 7.45
C HIS A 62 6.91 7.59 6.43
N ASN A 63 8.03 6.98 6.86
CA ASN A 63 9.08 6.57 5.93
C ASN A 63 8.68 5.27 5.21
N VAL A 64 8.07 5.40 4.04
CA VAL A 64 7.55 4.27 3.25
C VAL A 64 8.04 4.32 1.81
N THR A 65 8.04 3.15 1.16
CA THR A 65 8.12 2.99 -0.30
C THR A 65 6.98 2.10 -0.78
N VAL A 66 6.32 2.45 -1.88
CA VAL A 66 5.21 1.67 -2.47
C VAL A 66 5.58 1.21 -3.88
N THR A 67 5.84 -0.08 -4.02
CA THR A 67 6.10 -0.71 -5.31
C THR A 67 4.77 -1.05 -6.01
N ASN A 68 4.57 -0.50 -7.21
CA ASN A 68 3.41 -0.84 -8.04
C ASN A 68 3.66 -2.15 -8.81
N ALA A 69 3.05 -3.23 -8.34
CA ALA A 69 3.01 -4.55 -8.98
C ALA A 69 1.63 -4.84 -9.62
N GLY A 70 0.97 -3.81 -10.13
CA GLY A 70 -0.29 -3.93 -10.87
C GLY A 70 -0.07 -4.39 -12.31
N VAL A 71 -0.94 -5.25 -12.80
CA VAL A 71 -0.97 -5.69 -14.22
C VAL A 71 -2.40 -5.64 -14.71
N SER A 72 -2.65 -4.82 -15.74
CA SER A 72 -3.98 -4.67 -16.32
C SER A 72 -4.48 -5.99 -16.92
N GLY A 73 -5.72 -6.35 -16.59
CA GLY A 73 -6.36 -7.58 -17.06
C GLY A 73 -6.07 -8.84 -16.23
N ASP A 74 -5.16 -8.79 -15.25
CA ASP A 74 -4.89 -9.94 -14.40
C ASP A 74 -6.15 -10.38 -13.64
N LYS A 75 -6.40 -11.69 -13.65
CA LYS A 75 -7.34 -12.38 -12.77
C LYS A 75 -6.65 -12.87 -11.52
N THR A 76 -7.40 -13.39 -10.56
CA THR A 76 -6.85 -13.99 -9.33
C THR A 76 -5.88 -15.13 -9.63
N ALA A 77 -6.14 -15.95 -10.65
CA ALA A 77 -5.21 -17.01 -11.07
C ALA A 77 -3.87 -16.46 -11.58
N ASP A 78 -3.91 -15.37 -12.36
CA ASP A 78 -2.72 -14.73 -12.93
C ASP A 78 -1.86 -14.09 -11.82
N GLY A 79 -2.52 -13.44 -10.85
CA GLY A 79 -1.86 -12.94 -9.65
C GLY A 79 -1.16 -14.06 -8.88
N LEU A 80 -1.84 -15.17 -8.61
CA LEU A 80 -1.27 -16.29 -7.86
C LEU A 80 0.00 -16.84 -8.52
N ALA A 81 -0.01 -16.95 -9.86
CA ALA A 81 1.13 -17.45 -10.63
C ALA A 81 2.38 -16.58 -10.47
N ARG A 82 2.24 -15.27 -10.17
CA ARG A 82 3.37 -14.34 -10.04
C ARG A 82 3.66 -13.87 -8.62
N LEU A 83 2.83 -14.23 -7.64
CA LEU A 83 2.88 -13.72 -6.26
C LEU A 83 4.29 -13.78 -5.67
N ASP A 84 4.92 -14.96 -5.71
CA ASP A 84 6.22 -15.19 -5.07
C ASP A 84 7.36 -14.39 -5.71
N ARG A 85 7.23 -14.07 -7.00
CA ARG A 85 8.21 -13.28 -7.75
C ARG A 85 8.05 -11.78 -7.49
N VAL A 86 6.81 -11.29 -7.34
CA VAL A 86 6.52 -9.85 -7.25
C VAL A 86 6.43 -9.33 -5.82
N ILE A 87 6.37 -10.22 -4.83
CA ILE A 87 6.40 -9.90 -3.41
C ILE A 87 7.73 -10.39 -2.83
N PRO A 88 8.81 -9.58 -2.92
CA PRO A 88 10.13 -9.98 -2.46
C PRO A 88 10.20 -10.08 -0.93
N ALA A 89 11.23 -10.78 -0.45
CA ALA A 89 11.50 -10.95 0.97
C ALA A 89 11.61 -9.61 1.71
N GLY A 90 10.99 -9.57 2.89
CA GLY A 90 10.91 -8.41 3.78
C GLY A 90 10.03 -7.27 3.26
N THR A 91 9.16 -7.51 2.28
CA THR A 91 7.96 -6.70 2.12
C THR A 91 7.16 -6.73 3.43
N GLN A 92 6.83 -5.57 3.99
CA GLN A 92 6.13 -5.50 5.28
C GLN A 92 4.61 -5.35 5.12
N ILE A 93 4.15 -4.73 4.03
CA ILE A 93 2.72 -4.57 3.74
C ILE A 93 2.45 -4.96 2.30
N VAL A 94 1.37 -5.72 2.06
CA VAL A 94 0.86 -5.99 0.72
C VAL A 94 -0.58 -5.47 0.60
N ILE A 95 -0.83 -4.65 -0.41
CA ILE A 95 -2.18 -4.25 -0.81
C ILE A 95 -2.63 -5.24 -1.88
N VAL A 96 -3.74 -5.94 -1.65
CA VAL A 96 -4.26 -6.99 -2.55
C VAL A 96 -5.55 -6.48 -3.20
N GLU A 97 -5.52 -6.27 -4.52
CA GLU A 97 -6.66 -5.76 -5.31
C GLU A 97 -6.91 -6.65 -6.52
N TYR A 98 -7.76 -7.66 -6.36
CA TYR A 98 -8.05 -8.66 -7.39
C TYR A 98 -9.52 -9.06 -7.41
N GLY A 99 -9.95 -9.66 -8.53
CA GLY A 99 -11.24 -10.34 -8.67
C GLY A 99 -12.23 -9.67 -9.61
N ILE A 100 -12.06 -8.38 -9.93
CA ILE A 100 -12.96 -7.71 -10.89
C ILE A 100 -12.85 -8.30 -12.30
N ASN A 101 -11.64 -8.63 -12.76
CA ASN A 101 -11.44 -9.24 -14.07
C ASN A 101 -11.99 -10.67 -14.12
N ASP A 102 -11.89 -11.41 -13.02
CA ASP A 102 -12.51 -12.73 -12.87
C ASP A 102 -14.03 -12.62 -13.00
N ALA A 103 -14.64 -11.63 -12.35
CA ALA A 103 -16.07 -11.37 -12.43
C ALA A 103 -16.51 -11.01 -13.87
N PHE A 104 -15.75 -10.17 -14.58
CA PHE A 104 -16.00 -9.89 -15.99
C PHE A 104 -15.84 -11.12 -16.88
N ALA A 105 -14.87 -11.98 -16.58
CA ALA A 105 -14.63 -13.24 -17.26
C ALA A 105 -15.60 -14.36 -16.83
N LYS A 106 -16.55 -14.09 -15.92
CA LYS A 106 -17.54 -15.05 -15.39
C LYS A 106 -16.89 -16.28 -14.77
N VAL A 107 -15.74 -16.11 -14.12
CA VAL A 107 -15.11 -17.16 -13.31
C VAL A 107 -16.01 -17.49 -12.12
N ASP A 108 -16.09 -18.77 -11.75
CA ASP A 108 -16.85 -19.20 -10.57
C ASP A 108 -16.40 -18.43 -9.31
N PRO A 109 -17.33 -17.75 -8.58
CA PRO A 109 -17.03 -17.07 -7.33
C PRO A 109 -16.27 -17.93 -6.30
N ALA A 110 -16.49 -19.25 -6.30
CA ALA A 110 -15.75 -20.16 -5.45
C ALA A 110 -14.26 -20.24 -5.80
N THR A 111 -13.93 -20.22 -7.09
CA THR A 111 -12.55 -20.16 -7.59
C THR A 111 -11.90 -18.83 -7.23
N ILE A 112 -12.59 -17.71 -7.42
CA ILE A 112 -12.10 -16.36 -7.06
C ILE A 112 -11.73 -16.33 -5.58
N ARG A 113 -12.65 -16.80 -4.72
CA ARG A 113 -12.44 -16.87 -3.27
C ARG A 113 -11.28 -17.78 -2.89
N ALA A 114 -11.21 -19.00 -3.44
CA ALA A 114 -10.12 -19.93 -3.15
C ALA A 114 -8.75 -19.35 -3.55
N ASN A 115 -8.70 -18.63 -4.68
CA ASN A 115 -7.47 -18.00 -5.13
C ASN A 115 -7.04 -16.86 -4.20
N LEU A 116 -7.98 -15.98 -3.81
CA LEU A 116 -7.71 -14.90 -2.85
C LEU A 116 -7.26 -15.46 -1.49
N GLU A 117 -7.95 -16.46 -0.96
CA GLU A 117 -7.55 -17.13 0.30
C GLU A 117 -6.13 -17.70 0.22
N THR A 118 -5.78 -18.29 -0.92
CA THR A 118 -4.42 -18.79 -1.18
C THR A 118 -3.41 -17.64 -1.20
N MET A 119 -3.71 -16.51 -1.85
CA MET A 119 -2.84 -15.34 -1.87
C MET A 119 -2.62 -14.81 -0.45
N LEU A 120 -3.70 -14.59 0.30
CA LEU A 120 -3.66 -14.05 1.66
C LEU A 120 -2.85 -14.96 2.58
N GLY A 121 -3.06 -16.28 2.49
CA GLY A 121 -2.28 -17.26 3.24
C GLY A 121 -0.79 -17.20 2.92
N ARG A 122 -0.40 -17.14 1.64
CA ARG A 122 1.01 -17.04 1.23
C ARG A 122 1.65 -15.72 1.69
N ILE A 123 0.92 -14.61 1.61
CA ILE A 123 1.40 -13.31 2.05
C ILE A 123 1.60 -13.29 3.57
N LYS A 124 0.65 -13.80 4.35
CA LYS A 124 0.82 -13.96 5.81
C LYS A 124 2.00 -14.88 6.14
N GLY A 125 2.18 -15.97 5.39
CA GLY A 125 3.33 -16.86 5.54
C GLY A 125 4.69 -16.19 5.29
N LYS A 126 4.73 -15.11 4.52
CA LYS A 126 5.92 -14.25 4.34
C LYS A 126 6.09 -13.20 5.45
N GLY A 127 5.19 -13.15 6.44
CA GLY A 127 5.22 -12.22 7.56
C GLY A 127 4.73 -10.80 7.24
N ALA A 128 4.07 -10.58 6.10
CA ALA A 128 3.57 -9.26 5.73
C ALA A 128 2.16 -8.99 6.29
N GLU A 129 1.90 -7.75 6.67
CA GLU A 129 0.56 -7.23 6.90
C GLU A 129 -0.19 -7.08 5.57
N ILE A 130 -1.52 -7.16 5.60
CA ILE A 130 -2.35 -7.15 4.39
C ILE A 130 -3.39 -6.04 4.46
N LEU A 131 -3.50 -5.27 3.39
CA LEU A 131 -4.68 -4.48 3.06
C LEU A 131 -5.43 -5.17 1.92
N LEU A 132 -6.58 -5.80 2.22
CA LEU A 132 -7.46 -6.37 1.21
C LEU A 132 -8.37 -5.27 0.67
N VAL A 133 -8.43 -5.15 -0.66
CA VAL A 133 -9.29 -4.18 -1.35
C VAL A 133 -10.42 -4.92 -2.04
N GLY A 134 -11.65 -4.72 -1.56
CA GLY A 134 -12.86 -5.26 -2.16
C GLY A 134 -13.16 -4.65 -3.52
N PHE A 135 -13.66 -5.48 -4.43
CA PHE A 135 -14.15 -5.05 -5.75
C PHE A 135 -15.68 -5.00 -5.80
N ARG A 136 -16.20 -4.45 -6.90
CA ARG A 136 -17.62 -4.12 -7.10
C ARG A 136 -18.58 -5.22 -6.62
N GLY A 137 -19.52 -4.84 -5.75
CA GLY A 137 -20.59 -5.73 -5.27
C GLY A 137 -20.13 -6.82 -4.29
N THR A 138 -18.88 -6.81 -3.83
CA THR A 138 -18.37 -7.79 -2.87
C THR A 138 -18.24 -7.19 -1.47
N ASN A 139 -18.61 -7.97 -0.46
CA ASN A 139 -18.21 -7.72 0.92
C ASN A 139 -17.13 -8.75 1.29
N MET A 140 -15.87 -8.34 1.26
CA MET A 140 -14.74 -9.20 1.64
C MET A 140 -14.25 -8.98 3.07
N GLN A 141 -14.94 -8.18 3.88
CA GLN A 141 -14.59 -7.98 5.28
C GLN A 141 -14.47 -9.33 6.05
N PRO A 142 -15.40 -10.30 5.91
CA PRO A 142 -15.25 -11.58 6.60
C PRO A 142 -14.00 -12.37 6.19
N MET A 143 -13.57 -12.23 4.93
CA MET A 143 -12.32 -12.81 4.47
C MET A 143 -11.13 -12.06 5.07
N ALA A 144 -11.12 -10.74 5.05
CA ALA A 144 -10.06 -9.93 5.65
C ALA A 144 -9.86 -10.29 7.13
N ASP A 145 -10.95 -10.38 7.90
CA ASP A 145 -10.94 -10.70 9.33
C ASP A 145 -10.27 -12.05 9.60
N ARG A 146 -10.57 -13.08 8.80
CA ARG A 146 -9.97 -14.42 8.93
C ARG A 146 -8.45 -14.43 8.78
N TYR A 147 -7.88 -13.47 8.06
CA TYR A 147 -6.43 -13.34 7.87
C TYR A 147 -5.82 -12.20 8.72
N GLY A 148 -6.62 -11.55 9.57
CA GLY A 148 -6.22 -10.36 10.33
C GLY A 148 -5.85 -9.17 9.44
N ALA A 149 -6.32 -9.14 8.19
CA ALA A 149 -6.06 -8.09 7.23
C ALA A 149 -6.87 -6.83 7.56
N ALA A 150 -6.33 -5.66 7.21
CA ALA A 150 -7.16 -4.47 7.06
C ALA A 150 -8.01 -4.59 5.79
N TYR A 151 -9.16 -3.92 5.76
CA TYR A 151 -10.08 -3.96 4.64
C TYR A 151 -10.49 -2.55 4.22
N THR A 152 -10.58 -2.36 2.91
CA THR A 152 -11.28 -1.23 2.29
C THR A 152 -11.90 -1.72 1.00
N ASP A 153 -12.69 -0.88 0.35
CA ASP A 153 -13.16 -1.14 -1.00
C ASP A 153 -13.15 0.15 -1.81
N PHE A 154 -13.29 -0.02 -3.12
CA PHE A 154 -13.49 1.12 -4.01
C PHE A 154 -14.94 1.61 -4.03
N ASN A 155 -15.84 1.16 -3.14
CA ASN A 155 -17.27 1.52 -3.13
C ASN A 155 -17.56 2.85 -2.40
N PHE A 156 -17.61 3.97 -3.10
CA PHE A 156 -18.08 5.27 -2.58
C PHE A 156 -19.55 5.23 -2.10
N PRO A 157 -19.90 5.81 -0.92
CA PRO A 157 -21.28 5.83 -0.43
C PRO A 157 -22.18 6.72 -1.29
N ASN A 158 -23.47 6.37 -1.33
CA ASN A 158 -24.58 6.87 -2.16
C ASN A 158 -24.78 6.13 -3.50
N ASN A 159 -25.58 5.06 -3.41
CA ASN A 159 -26.34 4.38 -4.46
C ASN A 159 -25.55 3.77 -5.65
N GLY A 160 -25.22 2.48 -5.53
CA GLY A 160 -24.94 1.60 -6.68
C GLY A 160 -23.62 1.86 -7.39
N ASP A 161 -22.66 0.96 -7.19
CA ASP A 161 -21.48 0.77 -8.04
C ASP A 161 -20.56 1.98 -8.25
N ALA A 162 -19.54 2.09 -7.40
CA ALA A 162 -18.50 3.10 -7.57
C ALA A 162 -17.68 2.98 -8.86
N GLN A 163 -17.49 1.77 -9.40
CA GLN A 163 -16.92 1.61 -10.74
C GLN A 163 -17.87 2.09 -11.84
N TYR A 164 -19.20 2.05 -11.61
CA TYR A 164 -20.19 2.57 -12.53
C TYR A 164 -20.24 4.11 -12.50
N ARG A 165 -20.07 4.76 -11.34
CA ARG A 165 -19.80 6.20 -11.31
C ARG A 165 -18.45 6.55 -11.91
N VAL A 166 -17.36 5.83 -11.65
CA VAL A 166 -16.10 6.13 -12.34
C VAL A 166 -16.25 5.94 -13.85
N ALA A 167 -17.07 5.01 -14.32
CA ALA A 167 -17.41 4.86 -15.74
C ALA A 167 -18.43 5.91 -16.27
N ASN A 168 -19.19 6.61 -15.41
CA ASN A 168 -20.28 7.51 -15.80
C ASN A 168 -20.17 8.96 -15.23
N ASP A 169 -19.16 9.24 -14.42
CA ASP A 169 -18.86 10.53 -13.80
C ASP A 169 -17.65 11.12 -14.53
N PRO A 170 -17.85 12.09 -15.43
CA PRO A 170 -16.77 12.70 -16.19
C PRO A 170 -15.68 13.31 -15.31
N GLN A 171 -15.98 13.66 -14.05
CA GLN A 171 -15.00 14.24 -13.12
C GLN A 171 -14.07 13.19 -12.51
N MET A 172 -14.47 11.92 -12.49
CA MET A 172 -13.68 10.83 -11.91
C MET A 172 -13.20 9.82 -12.95
N ARG A 173 -13.67 9.92 -14.20
CA ARG A 173 -13.34 9.02 -15.30
C ARG A 173 -12.15 9.48 -16.12
N SER A 174 -11.28 8.55 -16.50
CA SER A 174 -10.32 8.76 -17.59
C SER A 174 -11.05 8.91 -18.92
N GLN A 175 -10.66 9.90 -19.74
CA GLN A 175 -11.30 10.08 -21.05
C GLN A 175 -11.26 8.79 -21.88
N GLY A 176 -12.44 8.35 -22.37
CA GLY A 176 -12.57 7.16 -23.21
C GLY A 176 -12.36 5.79 -22.53
N VAL A 177 -12.04 5.75 -21.23
CA VAL A 177 -11.69 4.51 -20.52
C VAL A 177 -12.53 4.38 -19.24
N ALA A 178 -13.09 3.19 -18.97
CA ALA A 178 -13.88 2.92 -17.75
C ALA A 178 -12.98 2.71 -16.52
N HIS A 179 -12.11 3.69 -16.24
CA HIS A 179 -11.14 3.69 -15.13
C HIS A 179 -11.07 5.08 -14.46
N PHE A 180 -10.50 5.12 -13.25
CA PHE A 180 -10.27 6.35 -12.51
C PHE A 180 -9.35 7.29 -13.29
N ASN A 181 -9.68 8.57 -13.34
CA ASN A 181 -8.70 9.62 -13.62
C ASN A 181 -7.91 9.96 -12.35
N ALA A 182 -7.03 10.96 -12.44
CA ALA A 182 -6.21 11.39 -11.32
C ALA A 182 -7.06 11.74 -10.07
N ALA A 183 -8.16 12.50 -10.22
CA ALA A 183 -9.04 12.86 -9.10
C ALA A 183 -9.76 11.65 -8.49
N GLY A 184 -10.16 10.68 -9.33
CA GLY A 184 -10.70 9.40 -8.86
C GLY A 184 -9.70 8.63 -7.99
N TYR A 185 -8.42 8.60 -8.39
CA TYR A 185 -7.38 7.98 -7.58
C TYR A 185 -7.09 8.75 -6.27
N ASP A 186 -7.33 10.06 -6.20
CA ASP A 186 -7.24 10.80 -4.92
C ASP A 186 -8.29 10.30 -3.90
N GLN A 187 -9.50 10.01 -4.37
CA GLN A 187 -10.56 9.43 -3.52
C GLN A 187 -10.24 8.01 -3.08
N VAL A 188 -9.63 7.21 -3.95
CA VAL A 188 -9.10 5.87 -3.60
C VAL A 188 -8.07 5.98 -2.48
N VAL A 189 -7.09 6.88 -2.62
CA VAL A 189 -6.04 7.08 -1.62
C VAL A 189 -6.62 7.56 -0.29
N ALA A 190 -7.59 8.47 -0.31
CA ALA A 190 -8.26 8.96 0.91
C ALA A 190 -8.88 7.82 1.73
N ARG A 191 -9.39 6.77 1.09
CA ARG A 191 -9.94 5.57 1.74
C ARG A 191 -8.89 4.59 2.23
N MET A 192 -7.82 4.43 1.46
CA MET A 192 -6.71 3.55 1.81
C MET A 192 -5.90 4.09 2.99
N LEU A 193 -5.78 5.42 3.12
CA LEU A 193 -4.89 6.06 4.09
C LEU A 193 -5.11 5.59 5.54
N PRO A 194 -6.33 5.63 6.13
CA PRO A 194 -6.53 5.17 7.50
C PRO A 194 -6.13 3.70 7.71
N GLN A 195 -6.40 2.85 6.71
CA GLN A 195 -6.07 1.43 6.76
C GLN A 195 -4.55 1.21 6.64
N ALA A 196 -3.88 1.93 5.74
CA ALA A 196 -2.43 1.87 5.60
C ALA A 196 -1.72 2.34 6.88
N GLU A 197 -2.19 3.41 7.51
CA GLU A 197 -1.65 3.90 8.79
C GLU A 197 -1.88 2.91 9.93
N LEU A 198 -3.04 2.26 9.98
CA LEU A 198 -3.32 1.17 10.93
C LEU A 198 -2.30 0.03 10.78
N LEU A 199 -2.00 -0.38 9.56
CA LEU A 199 -1.00 -1.42 9.29
C LEU A 199 0.42 -0.97 9.67
N ILE A 200 0.79 0.27 9.33
CA ILE A 200 2.08 0.85 9.74
C ILE A 200 2.22 0.88 11.26
N ALA A 201 1.15 1.22 11.99
CA ALA A 201 1.15 1.21 13.45
C ALA A 201 1.32 -0.21 14.02
N ARG A 202 0.78 -1.24 13.36
CA ARG A 202 0.98 -2.65 13.76
C ARG A 202 2.44 -3.07 13.66
N LEU A 203 3.19 -2.59 12.67
CA LEU A 203 4.61 -2.93 12.48
C LEU A 203 5.55 -2.35 13.53
N LYS A 204 5.10 -1.35 14.30
CA LYS A 204 5.90 -0.70 15.36
C LYS A 204 5.70 -1.34 16.74
N ARG A 205 4.84 -2.35 16.85
CA ARG A 205 4.54 -3.06 18.09
C ARG A 205 5.46 -4.24 18.32
#